data_AF-A0A523Q9B3-F1
#
_entry.id   AF-A0A523Q9B3-F1
#
_cell.length_a   1.000
_cell.length_b   1.000
_cell.length_c   1.000
_cell.angle_alpha   90.00
_cell.angle_beta   90.00
_cell.angle_gamma   90.00
#
_symmetry.space_group_name_H-M   'P 1'
#
loop_
_entity.id
_entity.type
_entity.pdbx_description
1 polymer ?
#
loop_
_entity_poly.entity_id
_entity_poly.type
_entity_poly.pdbx_seq_one_letter_code
_entity_poly.pdbx_strand_id
1 'polypeptide(L)'
;MDIERRKQLKMHGKAEVERRSAERKAQSEALLPDMLAALSHSGTLPSDPAGLPPDARSRYERERWVVELRPIVHREQLNTEFVPLPDTAGKWKHHPLGYVMCKGCQSAVPAVPPRCLFYASRCACGNLRWRRWFGQGQLSVQEHSKALPIALFGRANISVDPTDCGMPQSSSHFER
;
A
#
# COMPACT_ATOMS: atom_id res chain seq x y z
N MET A 1 41.31 26.87 -5.89
CA MET A 1 40.21 26.36 -5.04
C MET A 1 40.86 25.54 -3.93
N ASP A 2 40.82 26.03 -2.70
CA ASP A 2 41.69 25.55 -1.60
C ASP A 2 41.48 24.09 -1.21
N ILE A 3 42.58 23.40 -0.92
CA ILE A 3 42.61 21.97 -0.54
C ILE A 3 41.91 21.76 0.81
N GLU A 4 42.12 22.66 1.77
CA GLU A 4 41.42 22.68 3.07
C GLU A 4 39.91 22.81 2.91
N ARG A 5 39.45 23.69 2.01
CA ARG A 5 38.01 23.91 1.76
C ARG A 5 37.33 22.66 1.19
N ARG A 6 38.04 21.88 0.34
CA ARG A 6 37.52 20.60 -0.19
C ARG A 6 37.44 19.51 0.88
N LYS A 7 38.39 19.45 1.82
CA LYS A 7 38.35 18.48 2.93
C LYS A 7 37.15 18.74 3.85
N GLN A 8 36.90 20.00 4.19
CA GLN A 8 35.76 20.38 5.03
C GLN A 8 34.43 20.02 4.36
N LEU A 9 34.25 20.32 3.07
CA LEU A 9 33.03 19.95 2.33
C LEU A 9 32.79 18.43 2.27
N LYS A 10 33.85 17.62 2.15
CA LYS A 10 33.74 16.15 2.17
C LYS A 10 33.35 15.62 3.55
N MET A 11 33.89 16.19 4.62
CA MET A 11 33.53 15.84 6.00
C MET A 11 32.05 16.14 6.27
N HIS A 12 31.57 17.32 5.90
CA HIS A 12 30.16 17.68 6.04
C HIS A 12 29.24 16.79 5.18
N GLY A 13 29.65 16.48 3.95
CA GLY A 13 28.92 15.54 3.08
C GLY A 13 28.81 14.14 3.67
N LYS A 14 29.89 13.63 4.27
CA LYS A 14 29.91 12.31 4.92
C LYS A 14 28.97 12.26 6.13
N ALA A 15 29.01 13.29 6.98
CA ALA A 15 28.14 13.39 8.15
C ALA A 15 26.64 13.45 7.77
N GLU A 16 26.28 14.20 6.73
CA GLU A 16 24.90 14.28 6.25
C GLU A 16 24.42 12.95 5.65
N VAL A 17 25.29 12.25 4.91
CA VAL A 17 24.98 10.93 4.36
C VAL A 17 24.79 9.90 5.47
N GLU A 18 25.64 9.92 6.51
CA GLU A 18 25.50 9.04 7.67
C GLU A 18 24.22 9.33 8.44
N ARG A 19 23.85 10.61 8.64
CA ARG A 19 22.57 10.98 9.27
C ARG A 19 21.37 10.46 8.48
N ARG A 20 21.33 10.69 7.16
CA ARG A 20 20.25 10.19 6.28
C ARG A 20 20.25 8.66 6.16
N SER A 21 21.39 8.02 6.35
CA SER A 21 21.49 6.55 6.38
C SER A 21 20.93 6.01 7.68
N ALA A 22 21.28 6.64 8.82
CA ALA A 22 20.76 6.29 10.14
C ALA A 22 19.24 6.50 10.24
N GLU A 23 18.72 7.61 9.69
CA GLU A 23 17.27 7.87 9.62
C GLU A 23 16.54 6.80 8.79
N ARG A 24 17.07 6.43 7.62
CA ARG A 24 16.50 5.36 6.79
C ARG A 24 16.57 4.00 7.48
N LYS A 25 17.66 3.73 8.20
CA LYS A 25 17.85 2.48 8.96
C LYS A 25 16.85 2.41 10.11
N ALA A 26 16.70 3.48 10.90
CA ALA A 26 15.72 3.57 11.96
C ALA A 26 14.28 3.44 11.43
N GLN A 27 13.96 4.05 10.29
CA GLN A 27 12.68 3.86 9.61
C GLN A 27 12.47 2.40 9.17
N SER A 28 13.51 1.72 8.68
CA SER A 28 13.40 0.31 8.30
C SER A 28 13.31 -0.65 9.49
N GLU A 29 14.01 -0.35 10.60
CA GLU A 29 13.97 -1.13 11.83
C GLU A 29 12.64 -0.98 12.56
N ALA A 30 12.01 0.20 12.49
CA ALA A 30 10.63 0.39 12.97
C ALA A 30 9.60 -0.43 12.18
N LEU A 31 9.87 -0.75 10.90
CA LEU A 31 8.98 -1.55 10.04
C LEU A 31 9.23 -3.07 10.18
N LEU A 32 10.33 -3.49 10.79
CA LEU A 32 10.75 -4.89 10.90
C LEU A 32 9.82 -5.76 11.77
N PRO A 33 9.32 -5.31 12.93
CA PRO A 33 8.33 -6.06 13.71
C PRO A 33 7.04 -6.33 12.93
N ASP A 34 6.59 -5.37 12.12
CA ASP A 34 5.43 -5.51 11.26
C ASP A 34 5.65 -6.48 10.11
N MET A 35 6.88 -6.51 9.55
CA MET A 35 7.29 -7.51 8.56
C MET A 35 7.34 -8.93 9.12
N LEU A 36 7.83 -9.08 10.37
CA LEU A 36 7.90 -10.38 11.05
C LEU A 36 6.52 -10.87 11.51
N ALA A 37 5.65 -9.96 11.96
CA ALA A 37 4.24 -10.24 12.20
C ALA A 37 3.54 -10.67 10.90
N ALA A 38 3.78 -9.98 9.77
CA ALA A 38 3.21 -10.34 8.47
C ALA A 38 3.67 -11.71 7.94
N LEU A 39 4.89 -12.15 8.29
CA LEU A 39 5.40 -13.49 7.95
C LEU A 39 4.83 -14.60 8.84
N SER A 40 4.41 -14.26 10.07
CA SER A 40 3.87 -15.21 11.04
C SER A 40 2.34 -15.28 11.05
N HIS A 41 1.64 -14.27 10.52
CA HIS A 41 0.19 -14.31 10.39
C HIS A 41 -0.25 -15.18 9.21
N SER A 42 -0.99 -16.23 9.56
CA SER A 42 -1.91 -16.97 8.68
C SER A 42 -3.07 -16.07 8.25
N GLY A 43 -2.78 -15.00 7.51
CA GLY A 43 -3.69 -14.35 6.57
C GLY A 43 -5.05 -13.79 7.05
N THR A 44 -5.37 -13.92 8.33
CA THR A 44 -6.72 -13.67 8.82
C THR A 44 -6.65 -12.46 9.74
N LEU A 45 -7.42 -11.42 9.40
CA LEU A 45 -7.57 -10.24 10.24
C LEU A 45 -8.07 -10.67 11.64
N PRO A 46 -7.59 -10.06 12.73
CA PRO A 46 -8.09 -10.31 14.08
C PRO A 46 -9.62 -10.19 14.13
N SER A 47 -10.29 -11.12 14.80
CA SER A 47 -11.75 -11.13 14.91
C SER A 47 -12.29 -10.09 15.92
N ASP A 48 -11.46 -9.64 16.88
CA ASP A 48 -11.83 -8.63 17.87
C ASP A 48 -10.87 -7.43 17.85
N PRO A 49 -11.31 -6.26 17.34
CA PRO A 49 -10.48 -5.06 17.29
C PRO A 49 -10.45 -4.25 18.60
N ALA A 50 -11.29 -4.58 19.60
CA ALA A 50 -11.45 -3.77 20.81
C ALA A 50 -10.22 -3.82 21.76
N GLY A 51 -9.42 -4.88 21.68
CA GLY A 51 -8.19 -5.05 22.47
C GLY A 51 -6.92 -4.50 21.82
N LEU A 52 -7.01 -3.89 20.63
CA LEU A 52 -5.84 -3.42 19.90
C LEU A 52 -5.34 -2.07 20.44
N PRO A 53 -4.02 -1.88 20.57
CA PRO A 53 -3.46 -0.55 20.83
C PRO A 53 -3.84 0.43 19.69
N PRO A 54 -3.89 1.75 19.94
CA PRO A 54 -4.39 2.74 18.97
C PRO A 54 -3.73 2.68 17.59
N ASP A 55 -2.42 2.47 17.54
CA ASP A 55 -1.65 2.38 16.28
C ASP A 55 -2.02 1.09 15.50
N ALA A 56 -2.22 -0.02 16.22
CA ALA A 56 -2.65 -1.27 15.62
C ALA A 56 -4.10 -1.23 15.14
N ARG A 57 -4.96 -0.43 15.77
CA ARG A 57 -6.35 -0.22 15.33
C ARG A 57 -6.41 0.51 13.99
N SER A 58 -5.63 1.58 13.83
CA SER A 58 -5.56 2.32 12.56
C SER A 58 -5.07 1.42 11.41
N ARG A 59 -4.09 0.56 11.69
CA ARG A 59 -3.63 -0.45 10.74
C ARG A 59 -4.73 -1.46 10.39
N TYR A 60 -5.42 -1.99 11.41
CA TYR A 60 -6.52 -2.93 11.24
C TYR A 60 -7.63 -2.36 10.35
N GLU A 61 -8.02 -1.11 10.59
CA GLU A 61 -9.08 -0.44 9.81
C GLU A 61 -8.68 -0.27 8.34
N ARG A 62 -7.42 0.09 8.05
CA ARG A 62 -6.88 0.14 6.67
C ARG A 62 -6.91 -1.23 6.00
N GLU A 63 -6.41 -2.26 6.67
CA GLU A 63 -6.38 -3.61 6.11
C GLU A 63 -7.81 -4.15 5.89
N ARG A 64 -8.74 -3.87 6.80
CA ARG A 64 -10.16 -4.20 6.64
C ARG A 64 -10.77 -3.50 5.42
N TRP A 65 -10.54 -2.20 5.26
CA TRP A 65 -11.00 -1.42 4.11
C TRP A 65 -10.50 -2.01 2.78
N VAL A 66 -9.22 -2.37 2.70
CA VAL A 66 -8.62 -3.03 1.52
C VAL A 66 -9.28 -4.38 1.24
N VAL A 67 -9.57 -5.17 2.27
CA VAL A 67 -10.17 -6.50 2.13
C VAL A 67 -11.64 -6.43 1.70
N GLU A 68 -12.41 -5.52 2.30
CA GLU A 68 -13.84 -5.37 2.07
C GLU A 68 -14.14 -4.74 0.71
N LEU A 69 -13.45 -3.64 0.37
CA LEU A 69 -13.73 -2.90 -0.86
C LEU A 69 -12.92 -3.40 -2.06
N ARG A 70 -11.78 -4.04 -1.83
CA ARG A 70 -10.80 -4.45 -2.86
C ARG A 70 -10.52 -3.33 -3.88
N PRO A 71 -10.12 -2.13 -3.42
CA PRO A 71 -9.90 -0.99 -4.29
C PRO A 71 -8.64 -1.18 -5.15
N ILE A 72 -8.51 -0.38 -6.21
CA ILE A 72 -7.17 -0.12 -6.76
C ILE A 72 -6.47 0.83 -5.81
N VAL A 73 -5.23 0.51 -5.43
CA VAL A 73 -4.38 1.39 -4.65
C VAL A 73 -3.38 2.06 -5.60
N HIS A 74 -3.49 3.38 -5.75
CA HIS A 74 -2.58 4.16 -6.59
C HIS A 74 -1.27 4.47 -5.87
N ARG A 75 -0.25 4.92 -6.62
CA ARG A 75 1.12 5.11 -6.12
C ARG A 75 1.20 5.97 -4.87
N GLU A 76 0.47 7.09 -4.83
CA GLU A 76 0.49 8.03 -3.72
C GLU A 76 0.01 7.34 -2.44
N GLN A 77 -1.19 6.75 -2.50
CA GLN A 77 -1.76 5.98 -1.40
C GLN A 77 -0.91 4.77 -1.01
N LEU A 78 -0.34 4.06 -1.98
CA LEU A 78 0.54 2.93 -1.74
C LEU A 78 1.78 3.34 -0.95
N ASN A 79 2.34 4.52 -1.24
CA ASN A 79 3.53 5.01 -0.56
C ASN A 79 3.23 5.56 0.84
N THR A 80 2.06 6.19 1.02
CA THR A 80 1.67 6.78 2.29
C THR A 80 1.12 5.73 3.25
N GLU A 81 0.16 4.91 2.83
CA GLU A 81 -0.65 4.11 3.75
C GLU A 81 -0.17 2.66 3.87
N PHE A 82 0.55 2.15 2.87
CA PHE A 82 0.83 0.71 2.76
C PHE A 82 2.32 0.39 2.58
N VAL A 83 2.68 -0.84 2.95
CA VAL A 83 3.97 -1.47 2.65
C VAL A 83 3.70 -2.61 1.67
N PRO A 84 4.12 -2.48 0.40
CA PRO A 84 4.04 -3.57 -0.56
C PRO A 84 5.16 -4.58 -0.30
N LEU A 85 4.81 -5.82 0.02
CA LEU A 85 5.76 -6.92 0.19
C LEU A 85 5.73 -7.85 -1.02
N PRO A 86 6.86 -8.11 -1.69
CA PRO A 86 6.90 -8.98 -2.86
C PRO A 86 6.55 -10.43 -2.49
N ASP A 87 5.65 -11.04 -3.28
CA ASP A 87 5.26 -12.43 -3.13
C ASP A 87 6.05 -13.34 -4.07
N THR A 88 7.32 -13.57 -3.74
CA THR A 88 8.22 -14.40 -4.56
C THR A 88 7.83 -15.87 -4.60
N ALA A 89 7.07 -16.34 -3.61
CA ALA A 89 6.66 -17.73 -3.46
C ALA A 89 5.18 -18.00 -3.85
N GLY A 90 4.45 -16.97 -4.30
CA GLY A 90 3.03 -17.11 -4.68
C GLY A 90 2.07 -17.40 -3.52
N LYS A 91 2.50 -17.15 -2.28
CA LYS A 91 1.73 -17.44 -1.06
C LYS A 91 0.46 -16.59 -0.96
N TRP A 92 0.48 -15.40 -1.56
CA TRP A 92 -0.57 -14.40 -1.40
C TRP A 92 -1.53 -14.34 -2.60
N LYS A 93 -1.38 -15.22 -3.60
CA LYS A 93 -2.17 -15.21 -4.84
C LYS A 93 -3.69 -15.27 -4.65
N HIS A 94 -4.16 -15.99 -3.63
CA HIS A 94 -5.59 -16.14 -3.29
C HIS A 94 -5.96 -15.43 -1.99
N HIS A 95 -5.03 -14.65 -1.46
CA HIS A 95 -5.18 -14.02 -0.18
C HIS A 95 -6.02 -12.74 -0.29
N PRO A 96 -6.84 -12.37 0.71
CA PRO A 96 -7.56 -11.09 0.73
C PRO A 96 -6.65 -9.86 0.59
N LEU A 97 -5.44 -9.92 1.15
CA LEU A 97 -4.39 -8.90 1.01
C LEU A 97 -3.47 -9.11 -0.21
N GLY A 98 -3.81 -10.05 -1.09
CA GLY A 98 -3.07 -10.36 -2.30
C GLY A 98 -3.36 -9.35 -3.42
N TYR A 99 -2.30 -8.72 -3.92
CA TYR A 99 -2.37 -7.68 -4.95
C TYR A 99 -1.35 -7.94 -6.06
N VAL A 100 -1.58 -7.32 -7.21
CA VAL A 100 -0.62 -7.26 -8.32
C VAL A 100 -0.24 -5.80 -8.53
N MET A 101 1.04 -5.49 -8.37
CA MET A 101 1.59 -4.16 -8.55
C MET A 101 2.18 -3.99 -9.95
N CYS A 102 1.90 -2.85 -10.57
CA CYS A 102 2.53 -2.44 -11.82
C CYS A 102 3.88 -1.77 -11.52
N LYS A 103 4.99 -2.31 -12.03
CA LYS A 103 6.32 -1.71 -11.91
C LYS A 103 6.44 -0.34 -12.60
N GLY A 104 5.62 -0.09 -13.63
CA GLY A 104 5.65 1.15 -14.40
C GLY A 104 5.05 2.34 -13.65
N CYS A 105 3.83 2.20 -13.12
CA CYS A 105 3.12 3.29 -12.44
C CYS A 105 2.97 3.09 -10.92
N GLN A 106 3.46 1.98 -10.37
CA GLN A 106 3.37 1.62 -8.95
C GLN A 106 1.94 1.60 -8.39
N SER A 107 0.92 1.41 -9.24
CA SER A 107 -0.43 1.11 -8.76
C SER A 107 -0.57 -0.39 -8.51
N ALA A 108 -1.34 -0.77 -7.50
CA ALA A 108 -1.66 -2.13 -7.13
C ALA A 108 -3.16 -2.40 -7.35
N VAL A 109 -3.48 -3.57 -7.90
CA VAL A 109 -4.86 -4.04 -8.12
C VAL A 109 -5.08 -5.36 -7.39
N PRO A 110 -6.30 -5.66 -6.93
CA PRO A 110 -6.55 -6.88 -6.18
C PRO A 110 -6.32 -8.11 -7.05
N ALA A 111 -5.59 -9.10 -6.51
CA ALA A 111 -5.31 -10.36 -7.20
C ALA A 111 -6.57 -11.24 -7.29
N VAL A 112 -7.49 -11.08 -6.34
CA VAL A 112 -8.74 -11.84 -6.24
C VAL A 112 -9.93 -10.98 -6.71
N PRO A 113 -10.92 -11.55 -7.42
CA PRO A 113 -12.09 -10.82 -7.89
C PRO A 113 -12.84 -10.07 -6.77
N PRO A 114 -13.20 -8.79 -6.96
CA PRO A 114 -14.04 -8.05 -6.02
C PRO A 114 -15.46 -8.63 -5.95
N ARG A 115 -16.08 -8.56 -4.77
CA ARG A 115 -17.43 -9.07 -4.51
C ARG A 115 -18.51 -8.06 -4.90
N CYS A 116 -18.60 -7.74 -6.19
CA CYS A 116 -19.61 -6.83 -6.74
C CYS A 116 -20.13 -7.30 -8.10
N LEU A 117 -21.29 -6.79 -8.56
CA LEU A 117 -21.86 -7.19 -9.86
C LEU A 117 -21.06 -6.64 -11.03
N PHE A 118 -20.63 -5.38 -10.92
CA PHE A 118 -19.86 -4.67 -11.92
C PHE A 118 -18.65 -4.01 -11.28
N TYR A 119 -17.48 -4.20 -11.89
CA TYR A 119 -16.26 -3.52 -11.49
C TYR A 119 -15.37 -3.33 -12.70
N ALA A 120 -14.93 -2.12 -12.93
CA ALA A 120 -13.99 -1.83 -13.98
C ALA A 120 -12.97 -0.84 -13.45
N SER A 121 -11.70 -1.22 -13.50
CA SER A 121 -10.64 -0.39 -12.97
C SER A 121 -9.35 -0.63 -13.73
N ARG A 122 -8.47 0.37 -13.75
CA ARG A 122 -7.19 0.30 -14.47
C ARG A 122 -6.13 1.05 -13.70
N CYS A 123 -4.89 0.59 -13.77
CA CYS A 123 -3.78 1.37 -13.26
C CYS A 123 -3.55 2.63 -14.12
N ALA A 124 -2.81 3.61 -13.61
CA ALA A 124 -2.59 4.89 -14.29
C ALA A 124 -2.00 4.73 -15.70
N CYS A 125 -1.05 3.79 -15.89
CA CYS A 125 -0.47 3.49 -17.20
C CYS A 125 -1.24 2.46 -18.05
N GLY A 126 -2.37 1.93 -17.55
CA GLY A 126 -3.19 0.95 -18.26
C GLY A 126 -2.64 -0.47 -18.40
N ASN A 127 -1.46 -0.79 -17.85
CA ASN A 127 -0.86 -2.13 -17.87
C ASN A 127 -1.70 -3.18 -17.15
N LEU A 128 -2.30 -2.81 -16.01
CA LEU A 128 -3.18 -3.65 -15.22
C LEU A 128 -4.62 -3.15 -15.40
N ARG A 129 -5.52 -4.07 -15.75
CA ARG A 129 -6.95 -3.78 -15.95
C ARG A 129 -7.79 -4.85 -15.27
N TRP A 130 -8.67 -4.42 -14.39
CA TRP A 130 -9.67 -5.28 -13.77
C TRP A 130 -11.01 -5.08 -14.47
N ARG A 131 -11.68 -6.15 -14.86
CA ARG A 131 -13.08 -6.13 -15.34
C ARG A 131 -13.92 -7.26 -14.78
N ARG A 132 -15.03 -6.94 -14.10
CA ARG A 132 -16.03 -7.87 -13.58
C ARG A 132 -17.39 -7.52 -14.15
N TRP A 133 -18.07 -8.55 -14.66
CA TRP A 133 -19.43 -8.49 -15.20
C TRP A 133 -20.17 -9.76 -14.79
N PHE A 134 -21.35 -9.61 -14.17
CA PHE A 134 -22.23 -10.73 -13.77
C PHE A 134 -21.52 -11.88 -13.04
N GLY A 135 -20.68 -11.54 -12.05
CA GLY A 135 -20.01 -12.54 -11.23
C GLY A 135 -18.74 -13.15 -11.85
N GLN A 136 -18.56 -13.02 -13.17
CA GLN A 136 -17.33 -13.36 -13.86
C GLN A 136 -16.37 -12.17 -13.82
N GLY A 137 -15.11 -12.44 -13.51
CA GLY A 137 -14.14 -11.39 -13.42
C GLY A 137 -12.77 -11.80 -13.94
N GLN A 138 -12.11 -10.85 -14.59
CA GLN A 138 -10.80 -11.04 -15.18
C GLN A 138 -9.86 -9.87 -14.83
N LEU A 139 -8.66 -10.23 -14.39
CA LEU A 139 -7.51 -9.34 -14.35
C LEU A 139 -6.71 -9.54 -15.65
N SER A 140 -6.60 -8.48 -16.45
CA SER A 140 -5.78 -8.44 -17.65
C SER A 140 -4.48 -7.69 -17.38
N VAL A 141 -3.36 -8.31 -17.74
CA VAL A 141 -2.01 -7.74 -17.67
C VAL A 141 -1.49 -7.61 -19.09
N GLN A 142 -1.16 -6.39 -19.53
CA GLN A 142 -0.60 -6.18 -20.88
C GLN A 142 0.84 -6.67 -20.97
N GLU A 143 1.67 -6.33 -19.99
CA GLU A 143 3.07 -6.71 -19.94
C GLU A 143 3.41 -7.37 -18.60
N HIS A 144 3.60 -8.69 -18.63
CA HIS A 144 3.86 -9.50 -17.44
C HIS A 144 5.19 -9.18 -16.76
N SER A 145 6.21 -8.74 -17.51
CA SER A 145 7.50 -8.29 -16.96
C SER A 145 7.33 -7.10 -15.99
N LYS A 146 6.29 -6.28 -16.22
CA LYS A 146 5.93 -5.11 -15.42
C LYS A 146 4.90 -5.40 -14.33
N ALA A 147 4.52 -6.65 -14.12
CA ALA A 147 3.66 -7.06 -13.02
C ALA A 147 4.50 -7.72 -11.90
N LEU A 148 4.17 -7.42 -10.65
CA LEU A 148 4.78 -8.03 -9.48
C LEU A 148 3.67 -8.43 -8.50
N PRO A 149 3.53 -9.71 -8.14
CA PRO A 149 2.62 -10.10 -7.07
C PRO A 149 3.16 -9.57 -5.74
N ILE A 150 2.29 -8.96 -4.96
CA ILE A 150 2.61 -8.36 -3.67
C ILE A 150 1.52 -8.64 -2.65
N ALA A 151 1.86 -8.54 -1.37
CA ALA A 151 0.92 -8.39 -0.28
C ALA A 151 0.93 -6.93 0.21
N LEU A 152 -0.25 -6.42 0.57
CA LEU A 152 -0.40 -5.06 1.14
C LEU A 152 -0.65 -5.12 2.64
N PHE A 153 0.17 -4.38 3.40
CA PHE A 153 0.03 -4.21 4.85
C PHE A 153 -0.01 -2.73 5.20
N GLY A 154 -0.79 -2.33 6.20
CA GLY A 154 -0.84 -0.94 6.63
C GLY A 154 0.47 -0.50 7.30
N ARG A 155 0.96 0.71 7.02
CA ARG A 155 2.08 1.31 7.78
C ARG A 155 1.61 1.68 9.19
N ALA A 156 2.48 1.53 10.20
CA ALA A 156 2.12 1.78 11.59
C ALA A 156 1.75 3.24 11.93
N ASN A 157 2.12 4.24 11.12
CA ASN A 157 2.04 5.65 11.53
C ASN A 157 1.37 6.56 10.49
N ILE A 158 0.07 6.42 10.27
CA ILE A 158 -0.76 7.53 9.79
C ILE A 158 -2.12 7.44 10.48
N SER A 159 -2.40 8.40 11.35
CA SER A 159 -3.76 8.72 11.78
C SER A 159 -4.51 9.20 10.53
N VAL A 160 -5.31 8.32 9.93
CA VAL A 160 -6.21 8.74 8.85
C VAL A 160 -7.36 9.44 9.55
N ASP A 161 -7.47 10.75 9.34
CA ASP A 161 -8.67 11.49 9.71
C ASP A 161 -9.83 10.91 8.88
N PRO A 162 -10.87 10.32 9.49
CA PRO A 162 -11.93 9.58 8.78
C PRO A 162 -12.76 10.47 7.81
N THR A 163 -12.47 11.77 7.80
CA THR A 163 -13.17 12.78 7.00
C THR A 163 -12.70 12.86 5.54
N ASP A 164 -11.59 12.21 5.18
CA ASP A 164 -10.98 12.33 3.83
C ASP A 164 -11.34 11.17 2.87
N CYS A 165 -12.45 10.47 3.14
CA CYS A 165 -13.08 9.64 2.12
C CYS A 165 -13.89 10.58 1.21
N GLY A 166 -13.30 10.97 0.08
CA GLY A 166 -13.89 11.76 -0.99
C GLY A 166 -15.18 11.15 -1.59
N MET A 167 -16.24 11.14 -0.79
CA MET A 167 -17.62 11.10 -1.24
C MET A 167 -17.90 12.46 -1.86
N PRO A 168 -18.46 12.53 -3.09
CA PRO A 168 -18.95 13.79 -3.60
C PRO A 168 -20.02 14.31 -2.64
N GLN A 169 -19.77 15.46 -2.01
CA GLN A 169 -20.79 16.17 -1.25
C GLN A 169 -21.91 16.52 -2.23
N SER A 170 -23.03 15.80 -2.12
CA SER A 170 -24.27 16.18 -2.76
C SER A 170 -24.73 17.50 -2.11
N SER A 171 -24.40 18.61 -2.76
CA SER A 171 -24.97 19.91 -2.48
C SER A 171 -26.47 19.86 -2.79
N SER A 172 -27.28 19.55 -1.78
CA SER A 172 -28.71 19.82 -1.83
C SER A 172 -28.93 21.28 -1.43
N HIS A 173 -28.91 22.14 -2.46
CA HIS A 173 -29.66 23.39 -2.45
C HIS A 173 -31.14 23.01 -2.37
N PHE A 174 -31.81 23.34 -1.26
CA PHE A 174 -33.26 23.47 -1.25
C PHE A 174 -33.61 24.65 -0.34
N GLU A 175 -33.71 25.82 -0.98
CA GLU A 175 -34.39 26.97 -0.42
C GLU A 175 -35.87 26.65 -0.25
N ARG A 176 -36.41 26.95 0.92
CA ARG A 176 -37.73 27.56 1.10
C ARG A 176 -37.77 28.32 2.41
#